data_AF-A0A2E6HAZ0-F1
#
_entry.id   AF-A0A2E6HAZ0-F1
#
_cell.length_a   1.000
_cell.length_b   1.000
_cell.length_c   1.000
_cell.angle_alpha   90.00
_cell.angle_beta   90.00
_cell.angle_gamma   90.00
#
_symmetry.space_group_name_H-M   'P 1'
#
loop_
_entity.id
_entity.type
_entity.pdbx_description
1 polymer ?
#
loop_
_entity_poly.entity_id
_entity_poly.type
_entity_poly.pdbx_seq_one_letter_code
_entity_poly.pdbx_strand_id
1 'polypeptide(L)'
;MGDDKKFSPEKMYESLSKVLDATNRPLFGKQPEVESQVQILPDKTVSPGKFLPHPLVPGAFKAHPQTIAAVRKDIFMGGEGFEDLEEMTVCKGCSESLDKQFWVFCPFCGAEFSQ
;
A
#
# COMPACT_ATOMS: atom_id res chain seq x y z
N MET A 1 -23.86 -11.54 47.58
CA MET A 1 -23.91 -10.68 46.38
C MET A 1 -22.48 -10.40 45.96
N GLY A 2 -22.05 -10.86 44.80
CA GLY A 2 -20.73 -10.55 44.24
C GLY A 2 -20.90 -10.28 42.76
N ASP A 3 -20.93 -9.01 42.39
CA ASP A 3 -21.18 -8.51 41.05
C ASP A 3 -20.22 -9.12 40.01
N ASP A 4 -20.80 -9.87 39.07
CA ASP A 4 -20.19 -10.20 37.78
C ASP A 4 -19.81 -8.89 37.09
N LYS A 5 -18.52 -8.55 37.10
CA LYS A 5 -17.96 -7.51 36.22
C LYS A 5 -18.14 -7.99 34.78
N LYS A 6 -19.29 -7.69 34.19
CA LYS A 6 -19.57 -7.94 32.77
C LYS A 6 -18.49 -7.26 31.93
N PHE A 7 -17.69 -8.09 31.26
CA PHE A 7 -16.77 -7.67 30.22
C PHE A 7 -17.52 -6.83 29.18
N SER A 8 -17.07 -5.61 28.95
CA SER A 8 -17.59 -4.70 27.93
C SER A 8 -16.42 -4.24 27.06
N PRO A 9 -16.35 -4.70 25.80
CA PRO A 9 -15.33 -4.30 24.82
C PRO A 9 -15.14 -2.78 24.73
N GLU A 10 -16.23 -2.03 24.83
CA GLU A 10 -16.27 -0.58 24.70
C GLU A 10 -15.54 0.10 25.85
N LYS A 11 -15.76 -0.37 27.10
CA LYS A 11 -15.10 0.16 28.30
C LYS A 11 -13.60 -0.14 28.32
N MET A 12 -13.19 -1.28 27.78
CA MET A 12 -11.76 -1.60 27.65
C MET A 12 -11.10 -0.77 26.56
N TYR A 13 -11.76 -0.58 25.41
CA TYR A 13 -11.26 0.30 24.35
C TYR A 13 -11.05 1.73 24.86
N GLU A 14 -12.03 2.27 25.60
CA GLU A 14 -11.91 3.59 26.23
C GLU A 14 -10.71 3.65 27.20
N SER A 15 -10.49 2.57 27.96
CA SER A 15 -9.36 2.49 28.89
C SER A 15 -8.01 2.41 28.18
N LEU A 16 -7.92 1.63 27.10
CA LEU A 16 -6.71 1.47 26.28
C LEU A 16 -6.37 2.76 25.52
N SER A 17 -7.38 3.47 24.99
CA SER A 17 -7.18 4.74 24.27
C SER A 17 -6.55 5.86 25.11
N LYS A 18 -6.55 5.72 26.44
CA LYS A 18 -5.94 6.66 27.40
C LYS A 18 -4.48 6.33 27.73
N VAL A 19 -3.96 5.19 27.27
CA VAL A 19 -2.59 4.78 27.56
C VAL A 19 -1.63 5.50 26.61
N LEU A 20 -0.65 6.22 27.17
CA LEU A 20 0.36 6.98 26.44
C LEU A 20 1.75 6.34 26.58
N ASP A 21 2.60 6.51 25.58
CA ASP A 21 4.02 6.14 25.65
C ASP A 21 4.86 7.15 26.47
N ALA A 22 6.15 6.86 26.63
CA ALA A 22 7.10 7.74 27.33
C ALA A 22 7.28 9.13 26.68
N THR A 23 6.74 9.35 25.48
CA THR A 23 6.76 10.62 24.74
C THR A 23 5.39 11.30 24.69
N ASN A 24 4.44 10.86 25.52
CA ASN A 24 3.05 11.33 25.58
C ASN A 24 2.24 11.10 24.29
N ARG A 25 2.57 10.08 23.49
CA ARG A 25 1.78 9.70 22.31
C ARG A 25 0.82 8.56 22.64
N PRO A 26 -0.41 8.53 22.07
CA PRO A 26 -1.33 7.42 22.27
C PRO A 26 -0.72 6.10 21.80
N LEU A 27 -0.65 5.11 22.69
CA LEU A 27 -0.21 3.75 22.36
C LEU A 27 -1.29 2.96 21.61
N PHE A 28 -2.56 3.30 21.86
CA PHE A 28 -3.71 2.65 21.24
C PHE A 28 -4.61 3.71 20.61
N GLY A 29 -5.07 3.44 19.39
CA GLY A 29 -5.89 4.36 18.61
C GLY A 29 -5.76 4.03 17.12
N LYS A 30 -6.76 4.39 16.31
CA LYS A 30 -6.61 4.32 14.86
C LYS A 30 -5.57 5.35 14.45
N GLN A 31 -4.52 4.90 13.75
CA GLN A 31 -3.69 5.85 13.01
C GLN A 31 -4.61 6.57 12.02
N PRO A 32 -4.51 7.91 11.90
CA PRO A 32 -5.29 8.63 10.90
C PRO A 32 -4.93 8.09 9.52
N GLU A 33 -5.94 7.84 8.70
CA GLU A 33 -5.73 7.55 7.27
C GLU A 33 -5.02 8.76 6.67
N VAL A 34 -3.84 8.54 6.08
CA VAL A 34 -3.06 9.58 5.41
C VAL A 34 -3.16 9.34 3.92
N GLU A 35 -3.85 10.23 3.21
CA GLU A 35 -3.77 10.28 1.76
C GLU A 35 -2.45 10.91 1.34
N SER A 36 -1.68 10.20 0.51
CA SER A 36 -0.45 10.70 -0.10
C SER A 36 -0.60 10.69 -1.60
N GLN A 37 -0.36 11.85 -2.23
CA GLN A 37 -0.35 11.97 -3.68
C GLN A 37 1.09 11.94 -4.19
N VAL A 38 1.39 10.97 -5.05
CA VAL A 38 2.71 10.81 -5.67
C VAL A 38 2.64 11.25 -7.12
N GLN A 39 3.53 12.17 -7.52
CA GLN A 39 3.63 12.60 -8.91
C GLN A 39 4.51 11.64 -9.71
N ILE A 40 4.00 11.08 -10.81
CA ILE A 40 4.74 10.19 -11.70
C ILE A 40 4.76 10.76 -13.11
N LEU A 41 5.97 11.03 -13.63
CA LEU A 41 6.20 11.62 -14.93
C LEU A 41 6.58 10.55 -15.97
N PRO A 42 6.05 10.60 -17.19
CA PRO A 42 6.39 9.64 -18.24
C PRO A 42 7.82 9.84 -18.75
N ASP A 43 8.62 8.78 -18.75
CA ASP A 43 9.97 8.75 -19.32
C ASP A 43 10.22 7.40 -20.00
N LYS A 44 10.35 7.41 -21.34
CA LYS A 44 10.58 6.18 -22.14
C LYS A 44 11.98 5.59 -21.95
N THR A 45 12.91 6.31 -21.32
CA THR A 45 14.25 5.79 -21.01
C THR A 45 14.24 4.88 -19.78
N VAL A 46 13.18 4.94 -18.96
CA VAL A 46 13.00 4.05 -17.81
C VAL A 46 12.49 2.71 -18.30
N SER A 47 13.11 1.62 -17.84
CA SER A 47 12.64 0.28 -18.15
C SER A 47 11.22 0.05 -17.61
N PRO A 48 10.35 -0.67 -18.34
CA PRO A 48 9.03 -1.03 -17.84
C PRO A 48 9.09 -1.77 -16.50
N GLY A 49 8.06 -1.60 -15.66
CA GLY A 49 7.96 -2.19 -14.32
C GLY A 49 8.75 -1.45 -13.25
N LYS A 50 9.34 -0.30 -13.56
CA LYS A 50 10.17 0.47 -12.61
C LYS A 50 9.67 1.90 -12.42
N PHE A 51 9.87 2.39 -11.20
CA PHE A 51 9.73 3.78 -10.82
C PHE A 51 11.08 4.27 -10.30
N LEU A 52 11.58 5.37 -10.85
CA LEU A 52 12.83 5.98 -10.42
C LEU A 52 12.55 7.37 -9.86
N PRO A 53 13.23 7.82 -8.81
CA PRO A 53 13.07 9.18 -8.31
C PRO A 53 13.45 10.19 -9.40
N HIS A 54 12.71 11.30 -9.49
CA HIS A 54 13.01 12.36 -10.42
C HIS A 54 14.21 13.17 -9.90
N PRO A 55 15.28 13.37 -10.70
CA PRO A 55 16.52 13.96 -10.20
C PRO A 55 16.39 15.45 -9.81
N LEU A 56 15.41 16.15 -10.38
CA LEU A 56 15.22 17.59 -10.21
C LEU A 56 13.95 17.97 -9.43
N VAL A 57 13.03 17.03 -9.22
CA VAL A 57 11.71 17.32 -8.64
C VAL A 57 11.56 16.43 -7.41
N PRO A 58 11.79 16.97 -6.20
CA PRO A 58 11.68 16.22 -4.96
C PRO A 58 10.28 15.59 -4.81
N GLY A 59 10.24 14.33 -4.40
CA GLY A 59 8.99 13.57 -4.20
C GLY A 59 8.31 13.08 -5.48
N ALA A 60 8.76 13.51 -6.67
CA ALA A 60 8.28 12.99 -7.93
C ALA A 60 9.09 11.77 -8.38
N PHE A 61 8.45 10.92 -9.17
CA PHE A 61 9.05 9.76 -9.81
C PHE A 61 8.93 9.87 -11.32
N LYS A 62 9.73 9.09 -12.03
CA LYS A 62 9.64 8.86 -13.45
C LYS A 62 9.49 7.37 -13.75
N ALA A 63 8.67 7.06 -14.74
CA ALA A 63 8.39 5.68 -15.12
C ALA A 63 8.05 5.58 -16.60
N HIS A 64 8.18 4.38 -17.15
CA HIS A 64 7.76 4.11 -18.52
C HIS A 64 6.24 4.36 -18.66
N PRO A 65 5.74 4.96 -19.77
CA PRO A 65 4.31 5.21 -19.95
C PRO A 65 3.43 3.96 -19.76
N GLN A 66 3.91 2.79 -20.19
CA GLN A 66 3.23 1.51 -19.98
C GLN A 66 3.10 1.17 -18.49
N THR A 67 4.12 1.43 -17.68
CA THR A 67 4.09 1.19 -16.23
C THR A 67 3.12 2.13 -15.54
N ILE A 68 3.06 3.40 -15.97
CA ILE A 68 2.08 4.37 -15.47
C ILE A 68 0.65 3.93 -15.82
N ALA A 69 0.42 3.37 -17.00
CA ALA A 69 -0.89 2.84 -17.39
C ALA A 69 -1.25 1.54 -16.67
N ALA A 70 -0.25 0.68 -16.40
CA ALA A 70 -0.43 -0.62 -15.77
C ALA A 70 -0.69 -0.53 -14.27
N VAL A 71 -0.12 0.45 -13.58
CA VAL A 71 -0.28 0.58 -12.12
C VAL A 71 -1.69 1.05 -11.76
N ARG A 72 -2.26 0.47 -10.70
CA ARG A 72 -3.51 0.96 -10.12
C ARG A 72 -3.34 2.39 -9.62
N LYS A 73 -4.39 3.20 -9.76
CA LYS A 73 -4.37 4.62 -9.38
C LYS A 73 -4.49 4.83 -7.88
N ASP A 74 -5.24 3.95 -7.25
CA ASP A 74 -5.43 3.93 -5.81
C ASP A 74 -4.77 2.66 -5.27
N ILE A 75 -3.62 2.83 -4.63
CA ILE A 75 -2.89 1.75 -3.97
C ILE A 75 -3.08 1.94 -2.47
N PHE A 76 -3.69 0.96 -1.83
CA PHE A 76 -3.73 0.90 -0.38
C PHE A 76 -2.38 0.41 0.12
N MET A 77 -1.63 1.31 0.75
CA MET A 77 -0.46 0.92 1.53
C MET A 77 -0.91 0.68 2.97
N GLY A 78 -0.83 -0.57 3.39
CA GLY A 78 -1.03 -0.95 4.76
C GLY A 78 0.24 -0.84 5.62
N GLY A 79 0.05 -0.92 6.94
CA GLY A 79 1.15 -1.15 7.88
C GLY A 79 1.55 -2.63 7.94
N GLU A 80 2.20 -3.03 9.04
CA GLU A 80 2.52 -4.44 9.32
C GLU A 80 1.27 -5.35 9.24
N GLY A 81 1.37 -6.51 8.59
CA GLY A 81 0.29 -7.50 8.46
C GLY A 81 -0.43 -7.52 7.10
N PHE A 82 0.06 -6.78 6.10
CA PHE A 82 -0.49 -6.79 4.74
C PHE A 82 0.20 -7.83 3.83
N GLU A 83 1.24 -8.50 4.32
CA GLU A 83 1.98 -9.53 3.60
C GLU A 83 1.09 -10.71 3.20
N ASP A 84 0.09 -11.04 4.02
CA ASP A 84 -0.87 -12.12 3.75
C ASP A 84 -1.85 -11.80 2.60
N LEU A 85 -1.90 -10.54 2.15
CA LEU A 85 -2.77 -10.12 1.05
C LEU A 85 -2.09 -10.25 -0.32
N GLU A 86 -0.78 -10.51 -0.37
CA GLU A 86 -0.01 -10.62 -1.61
C GLU A 86 -0.65 -11.64 -2.57
N GLU A 87 -0.91 -11.23 -3.82
CA GLU A 87 -1.48 -12.10 -4.86
C GLU A 87 -0.45 -12.27 -5.99
N MET A 88 0.56 -13.10 -5.73
CA MET A 88 1.61 -13.37 -6.71
C MET A 88 1.09 -14.14 -7.93
N THR A 89 1.40 -13.61 -9.11
CA THR A 89 1.07 -14.22 -10.39
C THR A 89 2.24 -14.15 -11.36
N VAL A 90 2.35 -15.16 -12.23
CA VAL A 90 3.35 -15.19 -13.30
C VAL A 90 2.68 -14.78 -14.60
N CYS A 91 3.18 -13.71 -15.24
CA CYS A 91 2.64 -13.23 -16.50
C CYS A 91 2.85 -14.25 -17.62
N LYS A 92 1.78 -14.68 -18.30
CA LYS A 92 1.89 -15.60 -19.44
C LYS A 92 2.61 -15.02 -20.67
N GLY A 93 2.67 -13.69 -20.79
CA GLY A 93 3.28 -13.02 -21.94
C GLY A 93 4.80 -12.84 -21.85
N CYS A 94 5.33 -12.62 -20.64
CA CYS A 94 6.76 -12.37 -20.44
C CYS A 94 7.39 -13.16 -19.27
N SER A 95 6.61 -14.04 -18.64
CA SER A 95 7.04 -14.90 -17.53
C SER A 95 7.49 -14.19 -16.25
N GLU A 96 7.25 -12.88 -16.14
CA GLU A 96 7.61 -12.15 -14.92
C GLU A 96 6.63 -12.41 -13.79
N SER A 97 7.20 -12.55 -12.59
CA SER A 97 6.47 -12.72 -11.34
C SER A 97 6.11 -11.35 -10.76
N LEU A 98 4.84 -11.15 -10.46
CA LEU A 98 4.26 -9.84 -10.12
C LEU A 98 3.24 -10.04 -9.01
N ASP A 99 3.16 -9.11 -8.08
CA ASP A 99 2.01 -9.02 -7.19
C ASP A 99 0.86 -8.28 -7.91
N LYS A 100 -0.21 -9.01 -8.22
CA LYS A 100 -1.38 -8.53 -8.97
C LYS A 100 -2.13 -7.41 -8.25
N GLN A 101 -1.92 -7.25 -6.94
CA GLN A 101 -2.55 -6.18 -6.17
C GLN A 101 -2.19 -4.78 -6.69
N PHE A 102 -0.97 -4.59 -7.21
CA PHE A 102 -0.51 -3.27 -7.66
C PHE A 102 -0.84 -2.96 -9.12
N TRP A 103 -1.24 -3.96 -9.91
CA TRP A 103 -1.29 -3.85 -11.36
C TRP A 103 -2.68 -4.17 -11.93
N VAL A 104 -3.05 -3.44 -12.98
CA VAL A 104 -4.25 -3.69 -13.80
C VAL A 104 -3.92 -4.70 -14.91
N PHE A 105 -2.71 -4.64 -15.45
CA PHE A 105 -2.15 -5.56 -16.44
C PHE A 105 -0.62 -5.62 -16.29
N CYS A 106 0.06 -6.51 -17.02
CA CYS A 106 1.50 -6.68 -16.88
C CYS A 106 2.27 -5.39 -17.27
N PRO A 107 3.02 -4.77 -16.35
CA PRO A 107 3.72 -3.52 -16.63
C PRO A 107 4.91 -3.72 -17.60
N PHE A 108 5.37 -4.95 -17.81
CA PHE A 108 6.51 -5.30 -18.65
C PHE A 108 6.15 -5.49 -20.13
N CYS A 109 5.09 -6.27 -20.42
CA CYS A 109 4.70 -6.61 -21.79
C CYS A 109 3.30 -6.14 -22.20
N GLY A 110 2.53 -5.54 -21.28
CA GLY A 110 1.17 -5.07 -21.57
C GLY A 110 0.10 -6.17 -21.62
N ALA A 111 0.46 -7.43 -21.35
CA ALA A 111 -0.50 -8.53 -21.35
C ALA A 111 -1.47 -8.43 -20.18
N GLU A 112 -2.75 -8.74 -20.42
CA GLU A 112 -3.77 -8.84 -19.38
C GLU A 112 -3.51 -10.05 -18.47
N PHE A 113 -3.88 -9.93 -17.19
CA PHE A 113 -3.90 -11.07 -16.29
C PHE A 113 -5.12 -11.92 -16.64
N SER A 114 -4.89 -13.14 -17.14
CA SER A 114 -5.99 -14.08 -17.41
C SER A 114 -6.82 -14.29 -16.15
N GLN A 115 -8.15 -14.15 -16.28
CA GLN A 115 -9.12 -14.44 -15.22
C GLN A 115 -9.03 -15.89 -14.74
#